data_AF-A0A1F2Y2W6-F1
#
_entry.id   AF-A0A1F2Y2W6-F1
#
_cell.length_a   1.000
_cell.length_b   1.000
_cell.length_c   1.000
_cell.angle_alpha   90.00
_cell.angle_beta   90.00
_cell.angle_gamma   90.00
#
_symmetry.space_group_name_H-M   'P 1'
#
loop_
_entity.id
_entity.type
_entity.pdbx_description
1 polymer ?
#
loop_
_entity_poly.entity_id
_entity_poly.type
_entity_poly.pdbx_seq_one_letter_code
_entity_poly.pdbx_strand_id
1 'polypeptide(L)'
;MARMRRIQVVIDPELDDWLQREAAARGLSKSALMRECVRKESDQRPFDNGLWKLAGMFPDAEPIENIDEFLYGPISEEAWPSSTRPSGSPKP
;
A
#
# COMPACT_ATOMS: atom_id res chain seq x y z
N MET A 1 9.89 -3.03 19.11
CA MET A 1 8.85 -3.36 18.12
C MET A 1 9.06 -2.48 16.90
N ALA A 2 9.14 -3.06 15.69
CA ALA A 2 9.28 -2.28 14.48
C ALA A 2 8.05 -1.38 14.27
N ARG A 3 8.26 -0.13 13.83
CA ARG A 3 7.18 0.82 13.55
C ARG A 3 6.34 0.29 12.38
N MET A 4 5.05 0.05 12.62
CA MET A 4 4.13 -0.32 11.55
C MET A 4 4.00 0.83 10.54
N ARG A 5 4.11 0.52 9.25
CA ARG A 5 3.81 1.44 8.15
C ARG A 5 2.37 1.21 7.69
N ARG A 6 1.61 2.28 7.48
CA ARG A 6 0.23 2.23 7.00
C ARG A 6 0.22 2.32 5.48
N ILE A 7 -0.51 1.42 4.83
CA ILE A 7 -0.79 1.47 3.40
C ILE A 7 -2.29 1.71 3.19
N GLN A 8 -2.66 2.39 2.11
CA GLN A 8 -4.03 2.46 1.62
C GLN A 8 -4.07 1.75 0.27
N VAL A 9 -5.10 0.93 0.05
CA VAL A 9 -5.30 0.16 -1.17
C VAL A 9 -6.79 0.19 -1.51
N VAL A 10 -7.09 0.43 -2.77
CA VAL A 10 -8.43 0.31 -3.33
C VAL A 10 -8.53 -1.08 -3.96
N ILE A 11 -9.59 -1.80 -3.65
CA ILE A 11 -9.84 -3.14 -4.18
C ILE A 11 -11.28 -3.23 -4.69
N ASP A 12 -11.52 -4.18 -5.57
CA ASP A 12 -12.87 -4.43 -6.09
C ASP A 12 -13.84 -4.81 -4.96
N PRO A 13 -15.11 -4.36 -5.00
CA PRO A 13 -16.09 -4.66 -3.96
C PRO A 13 -16.30 -6.16 -3.73
N GLU A 14 -16.33 -6.95 -4.81
CA GLU A 14 -16.49 -8.41 -4.73
C GLU A 14 -15.33 -9.07 -3.95
N LEU A 15 -14.12 -8.50 -4.07
CA LEU A 15 -12.95 -8.97 -3.34
C LEU A 15 -13.03 -8.59 -1.85
N ASP A 16 -13.53 -7.41 -1.51
CA ASP A 16 -13.76 -7.03 -0.10
C ASP A 16 -14.82 -7.92 0.56
N ASP A 17 -15.90 -8.23 -0.17
CA ASP A 17 -16.96 -9.14 0.29
C ASP A 17 -16.43 -10.57 0.50
N TRP A 18 -15.55 -11.03 -0.40
CA TRP A 18 -14.86 -12.30 -0.21
C TRP A 18 -13.95 -12.28 1.02
N LEU A 19 -13.11 -11.24 1.18
CA LEU A 19 -12.23 -11.08 2.35
C LEU A 19 -13.02 -11.05 3.66
N GLN A 20 -14.19 -10.39 3.67
CA GLN A 20 -15.06 -10.31 4.84
C GLN A 20 -15.60 -11.69 5.23
N ARG A 21 -16.06 -12.48 4.26
CA ARG A 21 -16.56 -13.85 4.50
C ARG A 21 -15.45 -14.78 4.98
N GLU A 22 -14.27 -14.71 4.37
CA GLU A 22 -13.13 -15.56 4.73
C GLU A 22 -12.60 -15.22 6.13
N ALA A 23 -12.51 -13.93 6.46
CA ALA A 23 -12.10 -13.48 7.78
C ALA A 23 -13.09 -13.97 8.85
N ALA A 24 -14.40 -13.89 8.60
CA ALA A 24 -15.43 -14.40 9.50
C ALA A 24 -15.33 -15.93 9.68
N ALA A 25 -15.14 -16.69 8.58
CA ALA A 25 -15.01 -18.13 8.63
C ALA A 25 -13.80 -18.59 9.47
N ARG A 26 -12.71 -17.81 9.47
CA ARG A 26 -11.48 -18.09 10.24
C ARG A 26 -11.44 -17.43 11.62
N GLY A 27 -12.44 -16.63 11.99
CA GLY A 27 -12.41 -15.86 13.24
C GLY A 27 -11.31 -14.80 13.29
N LEU A 28 -10.89 -14.28 12.14
CA LEU A 28 -9.86 -13.27 12.00
C LEU A 28 -10.46 -11.90 11.65
N SER A 29 -9.70 -10.82 11.87
CA SER A 29 -10.03 -9.53 11.25
C SER A 29 -9.55 -9.50 9.80
N LYS A 30 -10.20 -8.70 8.94
CA LYS A 30 -9.75 -8.49 7.55
C LYS A 30 -8.27 -8.12 7.46
N SER A 31 -7.81 -7.24 8.36
CA SER A 31 -6.41 -6.83 8.40
C SER A 31 -5.46 -7.95 8.81
N ALA A 32 -5.90 -8.88 9.67
CA ALA A 32 -5.11 -10.05 10.04
C ALA A 32 -4.99 -11.02 8.87
N LEU A 33 -6.09 -11.30 8.18
CA LEU A 33 -6.11 -12.10 6.96
C LEU A 33 -5.23 -11.49 5.86
N MET A 34 -5.34 -10.18 5.60
CA MET A 34 -4.48 -9.50 4.62
C MET A 34 -3.00 -9.63 4.97
N ARG A 35 -2.62 -9.48 6.24
CA ARG A 35 -1.22 -9.66 6.66
C ARG A 35 -0.73 -11.09 6.45
N GLU A 36 -1.57 -12.08 6.70
CA GLU A 36 -1.27 -13.49 6.45
C GLU A 36 -1.08 -13.76 4.96
N CYS A 37 -2.02 -13.32 4.11
CA CYS A 37 -1.92 -13.48 2.66
C CYS A 37 -0.68 -12.78 2.11
N VAL A 38 -0.43 -11.52 2.48
CA VAL A 38 0.76 -10.79 2.04
C VAL A 38 2.03 -11.51 2.49
N ARG A 39 2.08 -12.02 3.72
CA ARG A 39 3.25 -12.77 4.22
C ARG A 39 3.46 -14.09 3.48
N LYS A 40 2.38 -14.77 3.11
CA LYS A 40 2.42 -16.05 2.39
C LYS A 40 2.93 -15.87 0.96
N GLU A 41 2.47 -14.81 0.29
CA GLU A 41 2.83 -14.51 -1.11
C GLU A 41 4.15 -13.72 -1.22
N SER A 42 4.56 -13.01 -0.16
CA SER A 42 5.89 -12.43 -0.09
C SER A 42 6.90 -13.54 0.17
N ASP A 43 7.43 -14.14 -0.91
CA ASP A 43 8.69 -14.86 -0.81
C ASP A 43 9.69 -13.86 -0.19
N GLN A 44 10.21 -14.12 1.02
CA GLN A 44 11.04 -13.16 1.77
C GLN A 44 12.37 -12.86 1.09
N ARG A 45 12.61 -13.44 -0.10
CA ARG A 45 13.69 -13.08 -0.98
C ARG A 45 13.51 -11.63 -1.43
N PRO A 46 14.58 -10.83 -1.48
CA PRO A 46 14.53 -9.52 -2.12
C PRO A 46 13.89 -9.69 -3.50
N PHE A 47 12.85 -8.91 -3.78
CA PHE A 47 12.24 -8.88 -5.10
C PHE A 47 13.27 -8.34 -6.10
N ASP A 48 14.08 -9.22 -6.68
CA ASP A 48 14.97 -8.92 -7.78
C ASP A 48 14.21 -9.22 -9.07
N ASN A 49 13.45 -8.24 -9.56
CA ASN A 49 12.80 -8.27 -10.86
C ASN A 49 13.79 -8.11 -12.03
N GLY A 50 15.10 -8.22 -11.78
CA GLY A 50 16.13 -8.03 -12.78
C GLY A 50 16.30 -6.57 -13.23
N LEU A 51 15.47 -5.64 -12.75
CA LEU A 51 15.61 -4.21 -13.07
C LEU A 51 16.91 -3.63 -12.52
N TRP A 52 17.44 -4.21 -11.43
CA TRP A 52 18.76 -3.86 -10.93
C TRP A 52 19.88 -4.11 -11.95
N LYS A 53 19.69 -5.05 -12.89
CA LYS A 53 20.64 -5.29 -13.99
C LYS A 53 20.53 -4.26 -15.12
N LEU A 54 19.44 -3.49 -15.16
CA LEU A 54 19.26 -2.36 -16.08
C LEU A 54 19.87 -1.05 -15.53
N ALA A 55 20.12 -0.98 -14.22
CA ALA A 55 20.82 0.14 -13.61
C ALA A 55 22.25 0.24 -14.19
N GLY A 56 22.51 1.29 -14.96
CA GLY A 56 23.77 1.51 -15.70
C GLY A 56 23.74 1.16 -17.19
N MET A 57 22.66 0.56 -17.72
CA MET A 57 22.49 0.38 -19.17
C MET A 57 22.10 1.67 -19.92
N PHE A 58 21.69 2.70 -19.18
CA PHE A 58 21.37 4.02 -19.70
C PHE A 58 22.34 5.04 -19.08
N PRO A 59 23.60 5.12 -19.58
CA PRO A 59 24.61 6.01 -19.02
C PRO A 59 24.26 7.49 -19.16
N ASP A 60 23.38 7.82 -20.10
CA ASP A 60 22.90 9.19 -20.35
C ASP A 60 21.62 9.54 -19.54
N ALA A 61 21.11 8.62 -18.71
CA ALA A 61 19.96 8.90 -17.87
C ALA A 61 20.42 9.67 -16.62
N GLU A 62 19.98 10.91 -16.48
CA GLU A 62 20.22 11.66 -15.25
C GLU A 62 19.35 11.11 -14.10
N PRO A 63 19.94 10.91 -12.91
CA PRO A 63 19.19 10.45 -11.75
C PRO A 63 18.16 11.49 -11.34
N ILE A 64 16.92 11.04 -11.21
CA ILE A 64 15.82 11.88 -10.72
C ILE A 64 15.77 11.76 -9.19
N GLU A 65 15.94 12.87 -8.48
CA GLU A 65 15.91 12.90 -7.02
C GLU A 65 14.51 12.65 -6.44
N ASN A 66 13.46 13.06 -7.16
CA ASN A 66 12.06 12.90 -6.77
C ASN A 66 11.23 12.35 -7.94
N ILE A 67 11.06 11.02 -7.97
CA ILE A 67 10.31 10.35 -9.03
C ILE A 67 8.84 10.76 -9.07
N ASP A 68 8.26 11.07 -7.91
CA ASP A 68 6.85 11.42 -7.81
C ASP A 68 6.61 12.83 -8.40
N GLU A 69 7.49 13.79 -8.12
CA GLU A 69 7.43 15.12 -8.73
C GLU A 69 7.70 15.08 -10.23
N PHE A 70 8.63 14.24 -10.68
CA PHE A 70 8.92 14.09 -12.11
C PHE A 70 7.73 13.50 -12.89
N LEU A 71 7.07 12.48 -12.34
CA LEU A 71 5.95 11.80 -13.01
C LEU A 71 4.63 12.58 -12.90
N TYR A 72 4.38 13.23 -11.78
CA TYR A 72 3.08 13.83 -11.46
C TYR A 72 3.09 15.36 -11.38
N GLY A 73 4.26 16.00 -11.51
CA GLY A 73 4.44 17.42 -11.25
C GLY A 73 4.50 17.76 -9.76
N PRO A 74 4.58 19.05 -9.38
CA PRO A 74 4.57 19.45 -7.98
C PRO A 74 3.28 18.96 -7.32
N ILE A 75 3.41 17.99 -6.42
CA ILE A 75 2.30 17.50 -5.61
C ILE A 75 1.92 18.63 -4.65
N SER A 76 0.89 19.39 -4.97
CA SER A 76 0.30 20.32 -4.01
C SER A 76 -0.28 19.51 -2.85
N GLU A 77 0.02 19.91 -1.60
CA GLU A 77 -0.53 19.28 -0.39
C GLU A 77 -2.08 19.30 -0.36
N GLU A 78 -2.72 20.09 -1.24
CA GLU A 78 -4.17 20.15 -1.42
C GLU A 78 -4.79 18.97 -2.18
N ALA A 79 -4.01 18.13 -2.86
CA ALA A 79 -4.57 17.05 -3.69
C ALA A 79 -5.08 15.82 -2.88
N TRP A 80 -4.89 15.80 -1.56
CA TRP A 80 -5.51 14.80 -0.70
C TRP A 80 -6.52 15.47 0.24
N PRO A 81 -7.84 15.31 0.05
CA PRO A 81 -8.79 15.70 1.09
C PRO A 81 -8.49 14.83 2.31
N SER A 82 -7.80 15.43 3.28
CA SER A 82 -7.61 14.88 4.61
C SER A 82 -8.98 14.38 5.07
N SER A 83 -9.13 13.05 5.11
CA SER A 83 -10.37 12.41 5.53
C SER A 83 -10.70 12.99 6.91
N THR A 84 -11.71 13.86 6.96
CA THR A 84 -12.32 14.28 8.20
C THR A 84 -12.89 13.00 8.82
N ARG A 85 -12.15 12.46 9.77
CA ARG A 85 -12.62 11.42 10.69
C ARG A 85 -13.95 11.94 11.26
N PRO A 86 -15.10 11.29 11.06
CA PRO A 86 -16.30 11.73 11.73
C PRO A 86 -16.05 11.54 13.23
N SER A 87 -15.91 12.64 13.97
CA SER A 87 -15.88 12.61 15.42
C SER A 87 -17.29 12.31 15.90
N GLY A 88 -17.65 11.03 15.90
CA GLY A 88 -18.81 10.53 16.61
C GLY A 88 -18.52 10.57 18.11
N SER A 89 -18.80 11.70 18.76
CA SER A 89 -18.96 11.74 20.21
C SER A 89 -20.27 11.02 20.55
N PRO A 90 -20.29 10.06 21.49
CA PRO A 90 -21.54 9.50 21.97
C PRO A 90 -22.23 10.56 22.84
N LYS A 91 -23.47 10.92 22.50
CA LYS A 91 -24.35 11.73 23.35
C LYS A 91 -25.16 10.76 24.26
N PRO A 92 -25.42 11.13 25.53
CA PRO A 92 -25.98 10.23 26.54
C PRO A 92 -27.47 9.96 26.36
#